data_AF-A0A6J0WZ70-F1
#
_entry.id   AF-A0A6J0WZ70-F1
#
_cell.length_a   1.000
_cell.length_b   1.000
_cell.length_c   1.000
_cell.angle_alpha   90.00
_cell.angle_beta   90.00
_cell.angle_gamma   90.00
#
_symmetry.space_group_name_H-M   'P 1'
#
loop_
_entity.id
_entity.type
_entity.pdbx_description
1 polymer ?
#
loop_
_entity_poly.entity_id
_entity_poly.type
_entity_poly.pdbx_seq_one_letter_code
_entity_poly.pdbx_strand_id
1 'polypeptide(L)'
;MAASGDPGRQWQEKVAEAAVVVVGSCMTDLVSLTSRLPKTGETIHGHKFFIGFGGKGANQCVQAARLGAKTSMVCKVGKDSFGNDYIENLKQNDISTEFTYQTKDAATGAASIIVDNEGQNIIVIVAGANLLLNTEDLREAASAISRAKVMICQLEVTPATSLEALRIAHSNGVKTLFNPAPTIADLDPEFYTLSDVFCCNESEAEILTGLEVGSPTDAGKAALVLLERGCQVVIITLGAEGCVMLSQTEPVPKHIPTEKVKAVDTTS
;
A
#
# COMPACT_ATOMS: atom_id res chain seq x y z
N MET A 1 -55.38 -1.02 31.73
CA MET A 1 -54.55 -1.80 30.81
C MET A 1 -53.35 -0.94 30.46
N ALA A 2 -52.21 -1.25 31.08
CA ALA A 2 -50.95 -0.54 30.87
C ALA A 2 -50.27 -1.10 29.61
N ALA A 3 -49.88 -0.22 28.69
CA ALA A 3 -48.92 -0.53 27.63
C ALA A 3 -47.68 0.32 27.91
N SER A 4 -46.73 -0.27 28.64
CA SER A 4 -45.39 0.25 28.84
C SER A 4 -44.58 0.01 27.55
N GLY A 5 -44.38 1.08 26.77
CA GLY A 5 -43.37 1.10 25.72
C GLY A 5 -41.98 1.17 26.36
N ASP A 6 -41.11 0.26 25.95
CA ASP A 6 -39.73 0.13 26.42
C ASP A 6 -38.90 1.38 26.07
N PRO A 7 -38.48 2.20 27.06
CA PRO A 7 -37.65 3.37 26.81
C PRO A 7 -36.18 3.01 27.02
N GLY A 8 -35.46 2.75 25.92
CA GLY A 8 -33.99 2.81 25.95
C GLY A 8 -33.24 1.64 25.32
N ARG A 9 -33.43 1.39 24.02
CA ARG A 9 -32.28 0.96 23.21
C ARG A 9 -31.49 2.20 22.82
N GLN A 10 -30.59 2.60 23.71
CA GLN A 10 -29.48 3.47 23.34
C GLN A 10 -28.67 2.70 22.29
N TRP A 11 -28.77 3.11 21.03
CA TRP A 11 -27.80 2.73 20.02
C TRP A 11 -26.50 3.41 20.43
N GLN A 12 -25.70 2.74 21.26
CA GLN A 12 -24.29 3.05 21.29
C GLN A 12 -23.81 2.76 19.88
N GLU A 13 -23.43 3.79 19.12
CA GLU A 13 -22.45 3.61 18.06
C GLU A 13 -21.26 2.93 18.75
N LYS A 14 -21.20 1.60 18.66
CA LYS A 14 -19.92 0.92 18.77
C LYS A 14 -19.08 1.63 17.72
N VAL A 15 -18.06 2.38 18.16
CA VAL A 15 -17.03 2.91 17.28
C VAL A 15 -16.65 1.75 16.38
N ALA A 16 -17.06 1.85 15.13
CA ALA A 16 -17.09 0.67 14.30
C ALA A 16 -15.65 0.32 13.97
N GLU A 17 -15.22 -0.82 14.50
CA GLU A 17 -13.85 -1.33 14.35
C GLU A 17 -13.47 -1.33 12.86
N ALA A 18 -12.27 -0.81 12.57
CA ALA A 18 -11.76 -0.77 11.20
C ALA A 18 -11.71 -2.19 10.63
N ALA A 19 -12.36 -2.41 9.51
CA ALA A 19 -12.35 -3.69 8.82
C ALA A 19 -11.02 -3.91 8.08
N VAL A 20 -10.38 -2.83 7.63
CA VAL A 20 -9.10 -2.84 6.92
C VAL A 20 -8.13 -1.95 7.68
N VAL A 21 -6.99 -2.52 8.08
CA VAL A 21 -5.87 -1.75 8.64
C VAL A 21 -4.75 -1.76 7.60
N VAL A 22 -4.16 -0.61 7.37
CA VAL A 22 -3.00 -0.45 6.48
C VAL A 22 -1.82 0.04 7.30
N VAL A 23 -0.72 -0.71 7.29
CA VAL A 23 0.56 -0.31 7.91
C VAL A 23 1.51 -0.03 6.76
N GLY A 24 1.84 1.24 6.57
CA GLY A 24 2.57 1.62 5.37
C GLY A 24 2.89 3.09 5.29
N SER A 25 3.19 3.50 4.07
CA SER A 25 3.76 4.81 3.75
C SER A 25 2.72 5.88 3.47
N CYS A 26 3.12 7.12 3.75
CA CYS A 26 2.51 8.34 3.23
C CYS A 26 3.62 9.18 2.55
N MET A 27 3.42 9.60 1.31
CA MET A 27 4.40 10.34 0.53
C MET A 27 3.76 11.57 -0.10
N THR A 28 4.39 12.74 0.05
CA THR A 28 3.98 13.93 -0.69
C THR A 28 4.59 13.88 -2.08
N ASP A 29 3.76 13.87 -3.11
CA ASP A 29 4.22 13.88 -4.50
C ASP A 29 4.42 15.32 -4.96
N LEU A 30 5.65 15.65 -5.36
CA LEU A 30 6.04 16.97 -5.84
C LEU A 30 6.26 16.87 -7.35
N VAL A 31 5.22 17.16 -8.13
CA VAL A 31 5.20 16.86 -9.56
C VAL A 31 5.50 18.09 -10.41
N SER A 32 6.54 18.02 -11.22
CA SER A 32 6.91 19.01 -12.23
C SER A 32 6.69 18.46 -13.63
N LEU A 33 5.81 19.10 -14.41
CA LEU A 33 5.59 18.74 -15.82
C LEU A 33 6.52 19.55 -16.73
N THR A 34 7.22 18.86 -17.63
CA THR A 34 8.22 19.44 -18.54
C THR A 34 7.98 18.98 -19.98
N SER A 35 8.60 19.65 -20.96
CA SER A 35 8.51 19.21 -22.36
C SER A 35 9.46 18.06 -22.71
N ARG A 36 10.47 17.83 -21.86
CA ARG A 36 11.46 16.77 -21.93
C ARG A 36 12.06 16.55 -20.55
N LEU A 37 12.62 15.38 -20.30
CA LEU A 37 13.41 15.14 -19.08
C LEU A 37 14.75 15.90 -19.12
N PRO A 38 15.25 16.39 -17.96
CA PRO A 38 16.59 16.99 -17.88
C PRO A 38 17.68 15.93 -17.97
N LYS A 39 18.82 16.30 -18.57
CA LYS A 39 20.07 15.52 -18.50
C LYS A 39 20.93 16.01 -17.33
N THR A 40 21.95 15.22 -16.98
CA THR A 40 22.92 15.58 -15.95
C THR A 40 23.52 16.97 -16.20
N GLY A 41 23.39 17.86 -15.22
CA GLY A 41 23.91 19.23 -15.27
C GLY A 41 23.00 20.26 -15.94
N GLU A 42 21.84 19.87 -16.46
CA GLU A 42 20.90 20.81 -17.08
C GLU A 42 19.97 21.49 -16.07
N THR A 43 19.57 22.72 -16.38
CA THR A 43 18.42 23.40 -15.76
C THR A 43 17.41 23.70 -16.86
N ILE A 44 16.16 23.29 -16.66
CA ILE A 44 15.06 23.47 -17.63
C ILE A 44 13.87 24.13 -16.95
N HIS A 45 13.02 24.79 -17.72
CA HIS A 45 11.74 25.32 -17.23
C HIS A 45 10.64 24.28 -17.45
N GLY A 46 9.90 23.96 -16.39
CA GLY A 46 8.64 23.24 -16.49
C GLY A 46 7.50 24.16 -16.90
N HIS A 47 6.35 23.57 -17.22
CA HIS A 47 5.14 24.30 -17.60
C HIS A 47 4.00 24.15 -16.58
N LYS A 48 4.11 23.23 -15.62
CA LYS A 48 3.16 23.07 -14.51
C LYS A 48 3.83 22.43 -13.31
N PHE A 49 3.40 22.83 -12.12
CA PHE A 49 3.74 22.18 -10.86
C PHE A 49 2.46 21.88 -10.08
N PHE A 50 2.39 20.72 -9.43
CA PHE A 50 1.32 20.40 -8.49
C PHE A 50 1.81 19.46 -7.40
N ILE A 51 1.10 19.49 -6.27
CA ILE A 51 1.36 18.65 -5.12
C ILE A 51 0.24 17.60 -5.05
N GLY A 52 0.63 16.34 -4.89
CA GLY A 52 -0.26 15.19 -4.71
C GLY A 52 -0.02 14.48 -3.38
N PHE A 53 -0.95 13.58 -3.04
CA PHE A 53 -0.82 12.68 -1.91
C PHE A 53 -0.67 11.26 -2.45
N GLY A 54 0.47 10.64 -2.17
CA GLY A 54 0.87 9.34 -2.68
C GLY A 54 1.49 8.42 -1.62
N GLY A 55 2.28 7.46 -2.05
CA GLY A 55 2.79 6.41 -1.17
C GLY A 55 1.80 5.26 -1.10
N LYS A 56 2.33 4.05 -1.30
CA LYS A 56 1.53 2.86 -1.61
C LYS A 56 0.55 2.54 -0.49
N GLY A 57 0.96 2.71 0.77
CA GLY A 57 0.10 2.48 1.93
C GLY A 57 -1.13 3.39 1.89
N ALA A 58 -0.91 4.70 1.82
CA ALA A 58 -1.99 5.67 1.73
C ALA A 58 -2.89 5.44 0.51
N ASN A 59 -2.33 5.20 -0.67
CA ASN A 59 -3.10 4.97 -1.90
C ASN A 59 -4.02 3.74 -1.79
N GLN A 60 -3.51 2.65 -1.24
CA GLN A 60 -4.30 1.43 -1.01
C GLN A 60 -5.40 1.67 0.04
N CYS A 61 -5.09 2.41 1.11
CA CYS A 61 -6.05 2.77 2.15
C CYS A 61 -7.17 3.67 1.63
N VAL A 62 -6.84 4.69 0.84
CA VAL A 62 -7.79 5.60 0.17
C VAL A 62 -8.69 4.85 -0.79
N GLN A 63 -8.15 3.96 -1.62
CA GLN A 63 -8.97 3.18 -2.55
C GLN A 63 -9.97 2.27 -1.80
N ALA A 64 -9.56 1.64 -0.71
CA ALA A 64 -10.46 0.84 0.13
C ALA A 64 -11.56 1.69 0.78
N ALA A 65 -11.20 2.85 1.34
CA ALA A 65 -12.13 3.77 1.99
C ALA A 65 -13.18 4.31 1.00
N ARG A 66 -12.77 4.71 -0.21
CA ARG A 66 -13.66 5.19 -1.27
C ARG A 66 -14.66 4.13 -1.75
N LEU A 67 -14.34 2.84 -1.59
CA LEU A 67 -15.27 1.73 -1.85
C LEU A 67 -16.19 1.43 -0.64
N GLY A 68 -16.09 2.20 0.44
CA GLY A 68 -16.92 2.10 1.63
C GLY A 68 -16.33 1.24 2.76
N ALA A 69 -15.07 0.83 2.68
CA ALA A 69 -14.42 0.11 3.77
C ALA A 69 -14.16 1.05 4.96
N LYS A 70 -14.34 0.54 6.18
CA LYS A 70 -13.86 1.23 7.39
C LYS A 70 -12.37 0.98 7.55
N THR A 71 -11.57 2.01 7.36
CA THR A 71 -10.11 1.90 7.27
C THR A 71 -9.41 2.62 8.41
N SER A 72 -8.23 2.14 8.77
CA SER A 72 -7.29 2.82 9.67
C SER A 72 -5.90 2.82 9.07
N MET A 73 -5.26 3.99 9.05
CA MET A 73 -3.90 4.17 8.54
C MET A 73 -2.91 4.23 9.69
N VAL A 74 -2.03 3.23 9.75
CA VAL A 74 -0.89 3.16 10.67
C VAL A 74 0.35 3.59 9.91
N CYS A 75 0.81 4.81 10.15
CA CYS A 75 1.94 5.40 9.43
C CYS A 75 2.60 6.50 10.26
N LYS A 76 3.75 7.01 9.78
CA LYS A 76 4.43 8.12 10.42
C LYS A 76 4.83 9.18 9.40
N VAL A 77 4.39 10.40 9.65
CA VAL A 77 4.71 11.60 8.86
C VAL A 77 5.58 12.56 9.67
N GLY A 78 6.11 13.60 9.02
CA GLY A 78 6.83 14.67 9.69
C GLY A 78 5.88 15.58 10.47
N LYS A 79 6.41 16.24 11.49
CA LYS A 79 5.75 17.37 12.17
C LYS A 79 6.02 18.66 11.39
N ASP A 80 5.59 18.66 10.14
CA ASP A 80 5.75 19.73 9.15
C ASP A 80 4.42 20.00 8.42
N SER A 81 4.41 20.94 7.47
CA SER A 81 3.19 21.27 6.71
C SER A 81 2.66 20.08 5.93
N PHE A 82 3.55 19.35 5.25
CA PHE A 82 3.18 18.16 4.48
C PHE A 82 2.51 17.10 5.35
N GLY A 83 3.03 16.83 6.55
CA GLY A 83 2.44 15.85 7.45
C GLY A 83 1.06 16.28 7.96
N ASN A 84 0.87 17.58 8.24
CA ASN A 84 -0.43 18.10 8.63
C ASN A 84 -1.45 17.99 7.49
N ASP A 85 -1.04 18.38 6.28
CA ASP A 85 -1.88 18.27 5.07
C ASP A 85 -2.22 16.81 4.77
N TYR A 86 -1.27 15.89 5.01
CA TYR A 86 -1.48 14.45 4.82
C TYR A 86 -2.55 13.89 5.76
N ILE A 87 -2.48 14.25 7.05
CA ILE A 87 -3.47 13.84 8.05
C ILE A 87 -4.86 14.35 7.67
N GLU A 88 -4.95 15.60 7.18
CA GLU A 88 -6.20 16.17 6.72
C GLU A 88 -6.73 15.45 5.46
N ASN A 89 -5.87 15.14 4.49
CA ASN A 89 -6.24 14.34 3.32
C ASN A 89 -6.79 12.95 3.71
N LEU A 90 -6.17 12.25 4.67
CA LEU A 90 -6.67 10.96 5.15
C LEU A 90 -8.08 11.10 5.75
N LYS A 91 -8.31 12.13 6.58
CA LYS A 91 -9.63 12.42 7.15
C LYS A 91 -10.68 12.74 6.08
N GLN A 92 -10.31 13.51 5.06
CA GLN A 92 -11.20 13.84 3.94
C GLN A 92 -11.60 12.61 3.10
N ASN A 93 -10.85 11.52 3.17
CA ASN A 93 -11.18 10.24 2.55
C ASN A 93 -11.82 9.24 3.56
N ASP A 94 -12.31 9.73 4.71
CA ASP A 94 -12.96 8.93 5.76
C ASP A 94 -12.07 7.84 6.38
N ILE A 95 -10.76 8.07 6.44
CA ILE A 95 -9.77 7.14 7.01
C ILE A 95 -9.47 7.53 8.46
N SER A 96 -9.45 6.55 9.38
CA SER A 96 -9.00 6.81 10.75
C SER A 96 -7.51 7.14 10.78
N THR A 97 -7.18 8.25 11.43
CA THR A 97 -5.81 8.73 11.65
C THR A 97 -5.36 8.56 13.11
N GLU A 98 -6.01 7.69 13.88
CA GLU A 98 -5.68 7.43 15.29
C GLU A 98 -4.21 7.01 15.47
N PHE A 99 -3.70 6.19 14.54
CA PHE A 99 -2.32 5.70 14.51
C PHE A 99 -1.50 6.33 13.37
N THR A 100 -1.86 7.55 12.97
CA THR A 100 -1.04 8.37 12.07
C THR A 100 -0.15 9.28 12.93
N TYR A 101 1.09 8.83 13.13
CA TYR A 101 2.05 9.49 14.02
C TYR A 101 2.76 10.65 13.34
N GLN A 102 3.25 11.60 14.14
CA GLN A 102 4.12 12.69 13.67
C GLN A 102 5.46 12.69 14.41
N THR A 103 6.55 12.98 13.71
CA THR A 103 7.90 13.12 14.30
C THR A 103 8.58 14.42 13.93
N LYS A 104 9.44 14.95 14.81
CA LYS A 104 10.31 16.11 14.51
C LYS A 104 11.66 15.69 13.92
N ASP A 105 11.99 14.40 13.96
CA ASP A 105 13.34 13.90 13.64
C ASP A 105 13.56 13.69 12.13
N ALA A 106 12.48 13.70 11.35
CA ALA A 106 12.52 13.64 9.89
C ALA A 106 11.33 14.40 9.29
N ALA A 107 11.51 14.88 8.05
CA ALA A 107 10.42 15.42 7.25
C ALA A 107 9.45 14.30 6.81
N THR A 108 8.23 14.69 6.46
CA THR A 108 7.28 13.81 5.75
C THR A 108 7.93 13.26 4.48
N GLY A 109 7.70 11.98 4.19
CA GLY A 109 8.23 11.36 2.99
C GLY A 109 7.77 12.10 1.72
N ALA A 110 8.63 12.15 0.71
CA ALA A 110 8.34 12.87 -0.53
C ALA A 110 8.87 12.14 -1.76
N ALA A 111 8.08 12.14 -2.83
CA ALA A 111 8.52 11.73 -4.16
C ALA A 111 8.62 12.98 -5.04
N SER A 112 9.84 13.33 -5.45
CA SER A 112 10.06 14.39 -6.44
C SER A 112 9.94 13.77 -7.83
N ILE A 113 8.90 14.16 -8.56
CA ILE A 113 8.51 13.55 -9.83
C ILE A 113 8.66 14.57 -10.94
N ILE A 114 9.42 14.23 -11.98
CA ILE A 114 9.48 14.99 -13.23
C ILE A 114 8.86 14.14 -14.31
N VAL A 115 7.86 14.68 -15.03
CA VAL A 115 7.16 13.98 -16.11
C VAL A 115 7.23 14.80 -17.39
N ASP A 116 7.56 14.15 -18.51
CA ASP A 116 7.52 14.79 -19.83
C ASP A 116 6.16 14.63 -20.56
N ASN A 117 6.06 15.13 -21.79
CA ASN A 117 4.81 15.11 -22.56
C ASN A 117 4.41 13.70 -23.01
N GLU A 118 5.39 12.79 -23.09
CA GLU A 118 5.22 11.40 -23.47
C GLU A 118 4.87 10.52 -22.26
N GLY A 119 4.85 11.10 -21.05
CA GLY A 119 4.57 10.39 -19.80
C GLY A 119 5.78 9.65 -19.24
N GLN A 120 6.99 9.85 -19.80
CA GLN A 120 8.21 9.33 -19.21
C GLN A 120 8.52 10.12 -17.94
N ASN A 121 9.08 9.46 -16.93
CA ASN A 121 9.33 10.11 -15.66
C ASN A 121 10.70 9.80 -15.04
N ILE A 122 11.11 10.70 -14.15
CA ILE A 122 12.20 10.49 -13.20
C ILE A 122 11.60 10.73 -11.82
N ILE A 123 11.78 9.76 -10.92
CA ILE A 123 11.25 9.81 -9.56
C ILE A 123 12.40 9.69 -8.57
N VAL A 124 12.52 10.66 -7.66
CA VAL A 124 13.44 10.60 -6.51
C VAL A 124 12.62 10.51 -5.24
N ILE A 125 12.72 9.38 -4.56
CA ILE A 125 12.03 9.11 -3.30
C ILE A 125 12.96 9.43 -2.12
N VAL A 126 12.45 10.22 -1.18
CA VAL A 126 13.01 10.37 0.17
C VAL A 126 11.96 9.86 1.14
N ALA A 127 12.17 8.67 1.70
CA ALA A 127 11.19 8.02 2.57
C ALA A 127 10.90 8.81 3.87
N GLY A 128 11.89 9.54 4.39
CA GLY A 128 11.72 10.44 5.53
C GLY A 128 11.13 9.74 6.75
N ALA A 129 10.11 10.35 7.35
CA ALA A 129 9.42 9.87 8.54
C ALA A 129 8.84 8.45 8.42
N ASN A 130 8.58 7.94 7.20
CA ASN A 130 8.10 6.57 7.00
C ASN A 130 9.06 5.52 7.59
N LEU A 131 10.37 5.77 7.53
CA LEU A 131 11.39 4.87 8.11
C LEU A 131 11.50 4.96 9.63
N LEU A 132 10.81 5.92 10.26
CA LEU A 132 10.78 6.09 11.71
C LEU A 132 9.53 5.46 12.35
N LEU A 133 8.63 4.89 11.55
CA LEU A 133 7.57 4.01 12.04
C LEU A 133 8.20 2.74 12.59
N ASN A 134 8.00 2.47 13.87
CA ASN A 134 8.72 1.46 14.63
C ASN A 134 7.78 0.53 15.40
N THR A 135 8.36 -0.41 16.14
CA THR A 135 7.64 -1.44 16.87
C THR A 135 6.80 -0.91 18.04
N GLU A 136 7.17 0.22 18.65
CA GLU A 136 6.35 0.83 19.71
C GLU A 136 5.07 1.44 19.12
N ASP A 137 5.19 2.14 17.99
CA ASP A 137 4.03 2.65 17.24
C ASP A 137 3.07 1.51 16.85
N LEU A 138 3.61 0.33 16.48
CA LEU A 138 2.81 -0.85 16.17
C LEU A 138 2.15 -1.48 17.40
N ARG A 139 2.80 -1.44 18.57
CA ARG A 139 2.21 -1.93 19.82
C ARG A 139 0.97 -1.13 20.19
N GLU A 140 1.01 0.19 20.03
CA GLU A 140 -0.15 1.06 20.23
C GLU A 140 -1.30 0.69 19.26
N ALA A 141 -0.96 0.38 18.00
CA ALA A 141 -1.93 -0.05 16.98
C ALA A 141 -2.35 -1.54 17.07
N ALA A 142 -1.74 -2.34 17.95
CA ALA A 142 -1.90 -3.80 17.94
C ALA A 142 -3.35 -4.26 18.17
N SER A 143 -4.13 -3.52 18.98
CA SER A 143 -5.55 -3.84 19.18
C SER A 143 -6.39 -3.56 17.94
N ALA A 144 -6.06 -2.54 17.15
CA ALA A 144 -6.74 -2.26 15.90
C ALA A 144 -6.38 -3.31 14.84
N ILE A 145 -5.09 -3.67 14.75
CA ILE A 145 -4.62 -4.73 13.84
C ILE A 145 -5.30 -6.05 14.16
N SER A 146 -5.31 -6.51 15.41
CA SER A 146 -5.83 -7.83 15.80
C SER A 146 -7.35 -8.01 15.64
N ARG A 147 -8.10 -6.90 15.54
CA ARG A 147 -9.56 -6.91 15.37
C ARG A 147 -10.00 -6.67 13.93
N ALA A 148 -9.06 -6.30 13.06
CA ALA A 148 -9.32 -6.08 11.65
C ALA A 148 -9.77 -7.36 10.93
N LYS A 149 -10.31 -7.20 9.72
CA LYS A 149 -10.56 -8.33 8.81
C LYS A 149 -9.39 -8.54 7.86
N VAL A 150 -8.76 -7.45 7.43
CA VAL A 150 -7.62 -7.46 6.53
C VAL A 150 -6.54 -6.50 7.03
N MET A 151 -5.29 -6.95 6.98
CA MET A 151 -4.09 -6.17 7.20
C MET A 151 -3.33 -6.03 5.88
N ILE A 152 -3.09 -4.81 5.41
CA ILE A 152 -2.34 -4.51 4.17
C ILE A 152 -0.96 -3.87 4.44
N CYS A 153 0.13 -4.53 4.04
CA CYS A 153 1.50 -4.00 4.18
C CYS A 153 2.21 -3.87 2.82
N GLN A 154 3.17 -2.95 2.75
CA GLN A 154 4.10 -2.81 1.62
C GLN A 154 5.57 -2.70 2.12
N LEU A 155 6.50 -2.32 1.24
CA LEU A 155 7.94 -2.16 1.56
C LEU A 155 8.43 -0.70 1.48
N GLU A 156 7.55 0.26 1.77
CA GLU A 156 7.91 1.70 1.85
C GLU A 156 8.09 2.23 3.29
N VAL A 157 7.99 1.34 4.28
CA VAL A 157 8.46 1.54 5.67
C VAL A 157 9.61 0.56 5.92
N THR A 158 10.18 0.53 7.14
CA THR A 158 11.24 -0.45 7.41
C THR A 158 10.70 -1.89 7.26
N PRO A 159 11.43 -2.82 6.62
CA PRO A 159 10.96 -4.20 6.48
C PRO A 159 10.64 -4.86 7.82
N ALA A 160 11.41 -4.55 8.88
CA ALA A 160 11.15 -5.04 10.22
C ALA A 160 9.77 -4.62 10.75
N THR A 161 9.35 -3.38 10.48
CA THR A 161 8.03 -2.87 10.86
C THR A 161 6.92 -3.60 10.09
N SER A 162 7.06 -3.74 8.77
CA SER A 162 6.07 -4.48 7.95
C SER A 162 5.95 -5.94 8.39
N LEU A 163 7.08 -6.59 8.69
CA LEU A 163 7.11 -7.98 9.14
C LEU A 163 6.43 -8.17 10.49
N GLU A 164 6.68 -7.27 11.45
CA GLU A 164 6.03 -7.31 12.75
C GLU A 164 4.51 -7.10 12.64
N ALA A 165 4.06 -6.18 11.80
CA ALA A 165 2.62 -5.98 11.54
C ALA A 165 1.97 -7.25 10.96
N LEU A 166 2.64 -7.93 10.03
CA LEU A 166 2.19 -9.21 9.49
C LEU A 166 2.12 -10.30 10.57
N ARG A 167 3.11 -10.38 11.47
CA ARG A 167 3.09 -11.33 12.60
C ARG A 167 1.92 -11.07 13.56
N ILE A 168 1.66 -9.81 13.91
CA ILE A 168 0.52 -9.43 14.76
C ILE A 168 -0.79 -9.85 14.10
N ALA A 169 -0.99 -9.52 12.82
CA ALA A 169 -2.20 -9.89 12.09
C ALA A 169 -2.37 -11.41 11.99
N HIS A 170 -1.34 -12.12 11.52
CA HIS A 170 -1.38 -13.56 11.30
C HIS A 170 -1.67 -14.34 12.59
N SER A 171 -0.99 -13.99 13.69
CA SER A 171 -1.21 -14.65 15.00
C SER A 171 -2.60 -14.44 15.59
N ASN A 172 -3.34 -13.42 15.13
CA ASN A 172 -4.71 -13.12 15.53
C ASN A 172 -5.76 -13.59 14.50
N GLY A 173 -5.35 -14.32 13.46
CA GLY A 173 -6.24 -14.83 12.41
C GLY A 173 -6.80 -13.74 11.50
N VAL A 174 -6.13 -12.59 11.42
CA VAL A 174 -6.47 -11.48 10.52
C VAL A 174 -5.86 -11.77 9.16
N LYS A 175 -6.64 -11.57 8.09
CA LYS A 175 -6.17 -11.87 6.73
C LYS A 175 -5.04 -10.93 6.34
N THR A 176 -3.90 -11.45 5.92
CA THR A 176 -2.75 -10.64 5.50
C THR A 176 -2.69 -10.49 3.98
N LEU A 177 -2.67 -9.23 3.52
CA LEU A 177 -2.38 -8.85 2.14
C LEU A 177 -1.04 -8.12 2.12
N PHE A 178 -0.06 -8.71 1.46
CA PHE A 178 1.26 -8.12 1.35
C PHE A 178 1.56 -7.78 -0.12
N ASN A 179 1.99 -6.54 -0.34
CA ASN A 179 2.51 -6.09 -1.62
C ASN A 179 3.99 -5.75 -1.47
N PRO A 180 4.93 -6.57 -1.99
CA PRO A 180 6.37 -6.42 -1.79
C PRO A 180 6.96 -5.26 -2.61
N ALA A 181 6.38 -4.06 -2.52
CA ALA A 181 6.68 -2.93 -3.38
C ALA A 181 7.21 -1.73 -2.56
N PRO A 182 8.32 -1.10 -2.98
CA PRO A 182 9.28 -1.58 -3.99
C PRO A 182 9.99 -2.86 -3.53
N THR A 183 10.29 -3.76 -4.47
CA THR A 183 10.89 -5.05 -4.14
C THR A 183 12.38 -4.95 -3.81
N ILE A 184 12.81 -5.79 -2.87
CA ILE A 184 14.22 -6.11 -2.59
C ILE A 184 14.48 -7.58 -2.94
N ALA A 185 15.66 -7.88 -3.51
CA ALA A 185 15.97 -9.23 -4.00
C ALA A 185 16.14 -10.25 -2.86
N ASP A 186 16.65 -9.81 -1.71
CA ASP A 186 16.88 -10.59 -0.50
C ASP A 186 15.72 -10.45 0.50
N LEU A 187 14.48 -10.54 0.01
CA LEU A 187 13.29 -10.47 0.86
C LEU A 187 13.28 -11.61 1.89
N ASP A 188 13.09 -11.25 3.16
CA ASP A 188 13.01 -12.20 4.27
C ASP A 188 11.93 -13.28 3.99
N PRO A 189 12.27 -14.58 4.08
CA PRO A 189 11.32 -15.65 3.80
C PRO A 189 10.03 -15.62 4.62
N GLU A 190 10.03 -15.01 5.81
CA GLU A 190 8.82 -14.88 6.62
C GLU A 190 7.73 -14.04 5.94
N PHE A 191 8.09 -13.12 5.02
CA PHE A 191 7.08 -12.40 4.24
C PHE A 191 6.21 -13.33 3.39
N TYR A 192 6.78 -14.41 2.84
CA TYR A 192 6.00 -15.36 2.05
C TYR A 192 5.05 -16.16 2.94
N THR A 193 5.56 -16.69 4.07
CA THR A 193 4.79 -17.56 4.95
C THR A 193 3.71 -16.82 5.76
N LEU A 194 3.92 -15.53 6.05
CA LEU A 194 2.94 -14.70 6.75
C LEU A 194 1.91 -14.06 5.81
N SER A 195 1.99 -14.28 4.50
CA SER A 195 1.08 -13.70 3.50
C SER A 195 -0.02 -14.67 3.08
N ASP A 196 -1.26 -14.38 3.46
CA ASP A 196 -2.44 -15.07 2.92
C ASP A 196 -2.63 -14.70 1.43
N VAL A 197 -2.35 -13.44 1.09
CA VAL A 197 -2.32 -12.94 -0.28
C VAL A 197 -1.04 -12.17 -0.51
N PHE A 198 -0.22 -12.65 -1.44
CA PHE A 198 0.99 -12.00 -1.90
C PHE A 198 0.74 -11.41 -3.29
N CYS A 199 0.77 -10.08 -3.42
CA CYS A 199 0.40 -9.38 -4.65
C CYS A 199 1.52 -8.46 -5.13
N CYS A 200 2.10 -8.73 -6.30
CA CYS A 200 3.18 -7.93 -6.89
C CYS A 200 2.94 -7.68 -8.38
N ASN A 201 3.71 -6.78 -9.00
CA ASN A 201 3.71 -6.60 -10.45
C ASN A 201 4.76 -7.47 -11.15
N GLU A 202 4.85 -7.35 -12.49
CA GLU A 202 5.83 -8.09 -13.30
C GLU A 202 7.27 -7.87 -12.82
N SER A 203 7.75 -6.62 -12.82
CA SER A 203 9.13 -6.28 -12.46
C SER A 203 9.51 -6.69 -11.03
N GLU A 204 8.55 -6.63 -10.09
CA GLU A 204 8.71 -7.07 -8.71
C GLU A 204 8.85 -8.60 -8.64
N ALA A 205 8.02 -9.34 -9.39
CA ALA A 205 8.13 -10.78 -9.52
C ALA A 205 9.46 -11.22 -10.17
N GLU A 206 9.96 -10.47 -11.16
CA GLU A 206 11.27 -10.74 -11.76
C GLU A 206 12.39 -10.64 -10.73
N ILE A 207 12.40 -9.57 -9.93
CA ILE A 207 13.41 -9.36 -8.88
C ILE A 207 13.35 -10.48 -7.82
N LEU A 208 12.14 -10.88 -7.40
CA LEU A 208 11.98 -11.91 -6.37
C LEU A 208 12.37 -13.31 -6.88
N THR A 209 12.06 -13.63 -8.12
CA THR A 209 12.17 -15.01 -8.65
C THR A 209 13.41 -15.23 -9.51
N GLY A 210 14.01 -14.16 -10.05
CA GLY A 210 15.08 -14.22 -11.04
C GLY A 210 14.61 -14.67 -12.44
N LEU A 211 13.29 -14.76 -12.66
CA LEU A 211 12.69 -15.14 -13.94
C LEU A 211 12.20 -13.88 -14.68
N GLU A 212 12.36 -13.83 -15.99
CA GLU A 212 11.74 -12.79 -16.83
C GLU A 212 10.22 -12.97 -16.86
N VAL A 213 9.47 -11.87 -16.76
CA VAL A 213 8.00 -11.85 -16.71
C VAL A 213 7.47 -10.89 -17.80
N GLY A 214 7.46 -11.38 -19.04
CA GLY A 214 6.97 -10.62 -20.20
C GLY A 214 5.59 -11.05 -20.72
N SER A 215 4.96 -12.05 -20.11
CA SER A 215 3.66 -12.59 -20.54
C SER A 215 2.87 -13.22 -19.39
N PRO A 216 1.55 -13.44 -19.55
CA PRO A 216 0.76 -14.17 -18.55
C PRO A 216 1.28 -15.59 -18.27
N THR A 217 1.87 -16.25 -19.27
CA THR A 217 2.48 -17.58 -19.08
C THR A 217 3.73 -17.50 -18.20
N ASP A 218 4.57 -16.49 -18.39
CA ASP A 218 5.78 -16.31 -17.59
C ASP A 218 5.45 -15.86 -16.17
N ALA A 219 4.44 -15.00 -16.00
CA ALA A 219 3.89 -14.65 -14.70
C ALA A 219 3.38 -15.89 -13.95
N GLY A 220 2.72 -16.84 -14.64
CA GLY A 220 2.32 -18.11 -14.04
C GLY A 220 3.50 -18.93 -13.47
N LYS A 221 4.65 -18.94 -14.16
CA LYS A 221 5.87 -19.62 -13.67
C LYS A 221 6.47 -18.91 -12.46
N ALA A 222 6.56 -17.58 -12.49
CA ALA A 222 7.05 -16.79 -11.37
C ALA A 222 6.13 -16.93 -10.14
N ALA A 223 4.82 -16.91 -10.33
CA ALA A 223 3.86 -17.07 -9.25
C ALA A 223 3.92 -18.46 -8.60
N LEU A 224 4.21 -19.53 -9.37
CA LEU A 224 4.47 -20.87 -8.82
C LEU A 224 5.69 -20.88 -7.89
N VAL A 225 6.79 -20.24 -8.28
CA VAL A 225 7.98 -20.10 -7.41
C VAL A 225 7.64 -19.40 -6.10
N LEU A 226 6.85 -18.33 -6.14
CA LEU A 226 6.42 -17.60 -4.95
C LEU A 226 5.47 -18.44 -4.08
N LEU A 227 4.61 -19.26 -4.69
CA LEU A 227 3.73 -20.18 -3.99
C LEU A 227 4.54 -21.27 -3.25
N GLU A 228 5.56 -21.84 -3.91
CA GLU A 228 6.47 -22.83 -3.33
C GLU A 228 7.30 -22.28 -2.16
N ARG A 229 7.53 -20.96 -2.11
CA ARG A 229 8.19 -20.27 -0.98
C ARG A 229 7.30 -20.09 0.25
N GLY A 230 6.01 -20.42 0.16
CA GLY A 230 5.10 -20.48 1.31
C GLY A 230 3.88 -19.56 1.26
N CYS A 231 3.70 -18.79 0.19
CA CYS A 231 2.50 -17.97 0.02
C CYS A 231 1.24 -18.85 -0.07
N GLN A 232 0.10 -18.38 0.44
CA GLN A 232 -1.17 -19.10 0.30
C GLN A 232 -1.86 -18.80 -1.05
N VAL A 233 -1.88 -17.53 -1.44
CA VAL A 233 -2.36 -17.04 -2.72
C VAL A 233 -1.31 -16.08 -3.29
N VAL A 234 -0.99 -16.23 -4.58
CA VAL A 234 -0.11 -15.32 -5.30
C VAL A 234 -0.89 -14.66 -6.43
N ILE A 235 -0.78 -13.34 -6.53
CA ILE A 235 -1.32 -12.53 -7.61
C ILE A 235 -0.16 -11.73 -8.23
N ILE A 236 0.00 -11.85 -9.55
CA ILE A 236 0.91 -10.99 -10.32
C ILE A 236 0.06 -10.11 -11.24
N THR A 237 0.10 -8.80 -11.02
CA THR A 237 -0.58 -7.82 -11.87
C THR A 237 0.23 -7.57 -13.14
N LEU A 238 -0.46 -7.44 -14.28
CA LEU A 238 0.10 -7.35 -15.64
C LEU A 238 -0.31 -6.04 -16.34
N GLY A 239 -0.46 -4.96 -15.58
CA GLY A 239 -0.95 -3.67 -16.08
C GLY A 239 -2.25 -3.80 -16.89
N ALA A 240 -2.20 -3.44 -18.17
CA ALA A 240 -3.33 -3.47 -19.09
C ALA A 240 -3.82 -4.89 -19.45
N GLU A 241 -3.05 -5.94 -19.12
CA GLU A 241 -3.40 -7.34 -19.38
C GLU A 241 -4.11 -7.99 -18.17
N GLY A 242 -4.39 -7.24 -17.11
CA GLY A 242 -5.11 -7.74 -15.93
C GLY A 242 -4.17 -8.38 -14.91
N CYS A 243 -4.40 -9.64 -14.51
CA CYS A 243 -3.53 -10.34 -13.56
C CYS A 243 -3.51 -11.86 -13.77
N VAL A 244 -2.48 -12.52 -13.24
CA VAL A 244 -2.44 -13.97 -13.07
C VAL A 244 -2.52 -14.29 -11.59
N MET A 245 -3.34 -15.28 -11.23
CA MET A 245 -3.44 -15.76 -9.86
C MET A 245 -3.38 -17.29 -9.76
N LEU A 246 -2.85 -17.77 -8.64
CA LEU A 246 -2.92 -19.16 -8.20
C LEU A 246 -2.85 -19.25 -6.68
N SER A 247 -3.24 -20.40 -6.13
CA SER A 247 -3.24 -20.65 -4.69
C SER A 247 -2.80 -22.06 -4.36
N GLN A 248 -2.55 -22.33 -3.07
CA GLN A 248 -2.23 -23.68 -2.60
C GLN A 248 -3.36 -24.69 -2.91
N THR A 249 -4.61 -24.24 -2.93
CA THR A 249 -5.77 -25.08 -3.26
C THR A 249 -6.01 -25.22 -4.76
N GLU A 250 -5.59 -24.23 -5.56
CA GLU A 250 -5.71 -24.19 -7.01
C GLU A 250 -4.37 -23.73 -7.62
N PRO A 251 -3.36 -24.61 -7.70
CA PRO A 251 -2.00 -24.23 -8.11
C PRO A 251 -1.86 -24.00 -9.61
N VAL A 252 -2.91 -24.26 -10.40
CA VAL A 252 -2.90 -24.01 -11.84
C VAL A 252 -3.04 -22.50 -12.09
N PRO A 253 -2.08 -21.84 -12.75
CA PRO A 253 -2.17 -20.41 -13.02
C PRO A 253 -3.43 -20.04 -13.80
N LYS A 254 -4.17 -19.04 -13.32
CA LYS A 254 -5.35 -18.49 -13.97
C LYS A 254 -5.10 -17.04 -14.36
N HIS A 255 -5.13 -16.77 -15.67
CA HIS A 255 -5.12 -15.40 -16.20
C HIS A 255 -6.52 -14.80 -16.14
N ILE A 256 -6.63 -13.61 -15.58
CA ILE A 256 -7.84 -12.80 -15.49
C ILE A 256 -7.59 -11.52 -16.30
N PRO A 257 -8.10 -11.42 -17.54
CA PRO A 257 -7.92 -10.23 -18.36
C PRO A 257 -8.78 -9.07 -17.85
N THR A 258 -8.44 -7.86 -18.30
CA THR A 258 -9.26 -6.66 -18.08
C THR A 258 -9.81 -6.11 -19.41
N GLU A 259 -10.85 -5.29 -19.33
CA GLU A 259 -11.36 -4.57 -20.50
C GLU A 259 -10.39 -3.47 -20.93
N LYS A 260 -10.21 -3.31 -22.24
CA LYS A 260 -9.32 -2.27 -22.77
C LYS A 260 -9.94 -0.90 -22.55
N VAL A 261 -9.19 -0.02 -21.90
CA VAL A 261 -9.54 1.39 -21.70
C VAL A 261 -8.51 2.29 -22.35
N LYS A 262 -8.91 3.53 -22.68
CA LYS A 262 -7.95 4.56 -23.09
C LYS A 262 -7.33 5.15 -21.82
N ALA A 263 -6.10 4.74 -21.52
CA ALA A 263 -5.35 5.30 -20.39
C ALA A 263 -5.18 6.82 -20.55
N VAL A 264 -5.43 7.56 -19.47
CA VAL A 264 -5.14 9.00 -19.37
C VAL A 264 -3.89 9.21 -18.53
N ASP A 265 -3.84 8.55 -17.37
CA ASP A 265 -2.69 8.43 -16.47
C ASP A 265 -2.85 7.10 -15.71
N THR A 266 -1.76 6.34 -15.57
CA THR A 266 -1.74 5.06 -14.83
C THR A 266 -1.10 5.19 -13.45
N THR A 267 -0.70 6.39 -13.06
CA THR A 267 -0.12 6.69 -11.75
C THR A 267 -1.23 6.66 -10.69
N SER A 268 -0.93 5.99 -9.56
CA SER A 268 -1.86 5.82 -8.43
C SER A 268 -1.68 6.89 -7.37
#